data_AF-A0A1S4EC63-F1
#
_entry.id   AF-A0A1S4EC63-F1
#
_cell.length_a   1.000
_cell.length_b   1.000
_cell.length_c   1.000
_cell.angle_alpha   90.00
_cell.angle_beta   90.00
_cell.angle_gamma   90.00
#
_symmetry.space_group_name_H-M   'P 1'
#
loop_
_entity.id
_entity.type
_entity.pdbx_description
1 polymer ?
#
loop_
_entity_poly.entity_id
_entity_poly.type
_entity_poly.pdbx_seq_one_letter_code
_entity_poly.pdbx_strand_id
1 'polypeptide(L)'
;MVQMFYYENKGRCCKKILRYNGYPNKVLLYPEEGWARSAASSYWTITPSWWSKSRCKVVEVAGTRRYKTTAKMLDNGRGSLYIVGSFKKNIPEPDFKLFLTSNVTISDFNMGYSMTGSLERGSKRDNSFQTTHFAVIKRRDFEKR
;
A
#
# COMPACT_ATOMS: atom_id res chain seq x y z
N MET A 1 5.51 -1.16 26.68
CA MET A 1 4.32 -0.61 25.98
C MET A 1 4.26 -0.87 24.47
N VAL A 2 5.33 -1.34 23.80
CA VAL A 2 5.33 -1.59 22.34
C VAL A 2 4.53 -2.83 21.92
N GLN A 3 4.50 -3.89 22.74
CA GLN A 3 3.72 -5.10 22.49
C GLN A 3 2.19 -4.90 22.55
N MET A 4 1.68 -3.99 23.40
CA MET A 4 0.22 -3.75 23.48
C MET A 4 -0.33 -3.20 22.17
N PHE A 5 0.37 -2.25 21.53
CA PHE A 5 -0.04 -1.69 20.25
C PHE A 5 -0.10 -2.74 19.13
N TYR A 6 0.77 -3.76 19.17
CA TYR A 6 0.71 -4.88 18.23
C TYR A 6 -0.59 -5.68 18.39
N TYR A 7 -0.88 -6.16 19.60
CA TYR A 7 -2.09 -6.95 19.85
C TYR A 7 -3.38 -6.15 19.64
N GLU A 8 -3.36 -4.84 19.90
CA GLU A 8 -4.52 -3.97 19.69
C GLU A 8 -4.87 -3.78 18.22
N ASN A 9 -3.86 -3.70 17.33
CA ASN A 9 -4.03 -3.35 15.92
C ASN A 9 -3.95 -4.55 14.98
N LYS A 10 -3.42 -5.68 15.42
CA LYS A 10 -3.36 -6.91 14.61
C LYS A 10 -4.76 -7.34 14.18
N GLY A 11 -4.97 -7.50 12.88
CA GLY A 11 -6.26 -7.92 12.31
C GLY A 11 -7.37 -6.89 12.37
N ARG A 12 -7.09 -5.64 12.79
CA ARG A 12 -8.08 -4.55 12.77
C ARG A 12 -8.29 -4.00 11.36
N CYS A 13 -9.44 -3.36 11.16
CA CYS A 13 -9.78 -2.64 9.93
C CYS A 13 -8.64 -1.71 9.48
N CYS A 14 -8.12 -1.94 8.28
CA CYS A 14 -6.96 -1.24 7.74
C CYS A 14 -7.24 0.27 7.57
N LYS A 15 -8.46 0.66 7.21
CA LYS A 15 -8.90 2.06 7.13
C LYS A 15 -8.82 2.77 8.49
N LYS A 16 -9.01 2.08 9.61
CA LYS A 16 -8.82 2.67 10.95
C LYS A 16 -7.34 2.96 11.20
N ILE A 17 -6.46 2.03 10.85
CA ILE A 17 -5.00 2.19 10.98
C ILE A 17 -4.48 3.31 10.06
N LEU A 18 -4.91 3.33 8.80
CA LEU A 18 -4.59 4.41 7.84
C LEU A 18 -5.01 5.79 8.38
N ARG A 19 -6.17 5.88 9.03
CA ARG A 19 -6.65 7.13 9.65
C ARG A 19 -5.81 7.53 10.86
N TYR A 20 -5.41 6.57 11.68
CA TYR A 20 -4.55 6.81 12.85
C TYR A 20 -3.15 7.30 12.44
N ASN A 21 -2.58 6.69 11.40
CA ASN A 21 -1.30 7.10 10.82
C ASN A 21 -1.34 8.53 10.27
N GLY A 22 -2.50 8.97 9.77
CA GLY A 22 -2.67 10.25 9.10
C GLY A 22 -2.49 10.14 7.59
N TYR A 23 -2.87 11.19 6.87
CA TYR A 23 -2.80 11.22 5.40
C TYR A 23 -1.81 12.27 4.91
N PRO A 24 -1.12 12.02 3.79
CA PRO A 24 -1.12 10.78 3.01
C PRO A 24 -0.40 9.62 3.71
N ASN A 25 -0.86 8.39 3.53
CA ASN A 25 -0.12 7.20 3.98
C ASN A 25 0.94 6.85 2.95
N LYS A 26 2.20 6.75 3.37
CA LYS A 26 3.33 6.35 2.51
C LYS A 26 3.45 4.82 2.48
N VAL A 27 3.35 4.25 1.29
CA VAL A 27 3.62 2.83 1.01
C VAL A 27 5.02 2.73 0.42
N LEU A 28 5.91 2.08 1.15
CA LEU A 28 7.23 1.74 0.66
C LEU A 28 7.11 0.44 -0.14
N LEU A 29 7.76 0.42 -1.30
CA LEU A 29 7.74 -0.73 -2.22
C LEU A 29 9.15 -1.27 -2.34
N TYR A 30 9.33 -2.53 -1.97
CA TYR A 30 10.57 -3.27 -2.12
C TYR A 30 10.40 -4.28 -3.26
N PRO A 31 11.24 -4.26 -4.31
CA PRO A 31 11.09 -5.19 -5.43
C PRO A 31 11.16 -6.64 -4.95
N GLU A 32 10.32 -7.49 -5.52
CA GLU A 32 10.48 -8.95 -5.37
C GLU A 32 11.66 -9.47 -6.18
N GLU A 33 12.28 -10.54 -5.68
CA GLU A 33 13.39 -11.22 -6.34
C GLU A 33 12.93 -11.74 -7.72
N GLY A 34 13.64 -11.36 -8.78
CA GLY A 34 13.30 -11.72 -10.17
C GLY A 34 12.54 -10.64 -10.97
N TRP A 35 12.10 -9.55 -10.35
CA TRP A 35 11.53 -8.43 -11.10
C TRP A 35 12.63 -7.57 -11.74
N ALA A 36 12.86 -7.76 -13.04
CA ALA A 36 14.01 -7.22 -13.80
C ALA A 36 13.96 -5.71 -14.09
N ARG A 37 12.88 -5.01 -13.74
CA ARG A 37 12.86 -3.55 -13.86
C ARG A 37 13.43 -2.95 -12.60
N SER A 38 14.46 -2.11 -12.76
CA SER A 38 14.95 -1.22 -11.70
C SER A 38 13.75 -0.62 -10.98
N ALA A 39 13.43 -1.14 -9.80
CA ALA A 39 12.52 -0.49 -8.88
C ALA A 39 13.26 0.74 -8.36
N ALA A 40 13.41 1.74 -9.22
CA ALA A 40 13.87 3.06 -8.86
C ALA A 40 13.07 3.41 -7.63
N SER A 41 13.75 3.69 -6.50
CA SER A 41 13.18 3.86 -5.17
C SER A 41 11.85 4.61 -5.25
N SER A 42 10.76 3.85 -5.35
CA SER A 42 9.44 4.40 -5.62
C SER A 42 8.59 4.08 -4.42
N TYR A 43 7.88 5.11 -3.98
CA TYR A 43 6.90 4.94 -2.93
C TYR A 43 5.58 5.45 -3.47
N TRP A 44 4.53 4.87 -2.95
CA TRP A 44 3.20 5.34 -3.22
C TRP A 44 2.70 6.15 -2.05
N THR A 45 1.79 7.07 -2.34
CA THR A 45 0.99 7.72 -1.32
C THR A 45 -0.46 7.43 -1.55
N ILE A 46 -1.16 7.11 -0.46
CA ILE A 46 -2.59 6.81 -0.46
C ILE A 46 -3.31 7.86 0.36
N THR A 47 -4.29 8.49 -0.26
CA THR A 47 -5.21 9.43 0.41
C THR A 47 -6.65 9.00 0.10
N PRO A 48 -7.44 8.56 1.09
CA PRO A 48 -8.86 8.29 0.87
C PRO A 48 -9.58 9.53 0.35
N SER A 49 -10.56 9.31 -0.51
CA SER A 49 -11.42 10.41 -0.97
C SER A 49 -12.38 10.80 0.14
N TRP A 50 -12.45 12.09 0.48
CA TRP A 50 -13.38 12.60 1.48
C TRP A 50 -14.86 12.39 1.10
N TRP A 51 -15.20 12.46 -0.18
CA TRP A 51 -16.56 12.23 -0.69
C TRP A 51 -16.92 10.75 -0.89
N SER A 52 -15.94 9.83 -0.86
CA SER A 52 -16.18 8.43 -1.20
C SER A 52 -15.30 7.50 -0.40
N LYS A 53 -15.92 6.81 0.56
CA LYS A 53 -15.26 5.80 1.41
C LYS A 53 -14.73 4.60 0.64
N SER A 54 -15.14 4.40 -0.61
CA SER A 54 -14.71 3.30 -1.49
C SER A 54 -13.68 3.72 -2.54
N ARG A 55 -13.22 4.97 -2.52
CA ARG A 55 -12.21 5.50 -3.44
C ARG A 55 -11.06 6.13 -2.69
N CYS A 56 -9.89 6.09 -3.29
CA CYS A 56 -8.70 6.78 -2.82
C CYS A 56 -7.91 7.34 -3.99
N LYS A 57 -7.16 8.41 -3.73
CA LYS A 57 -6.11 8.90 -4.61
C LYS A 57 -4.85 8.11 -4.33
N VAL A 58 -4.26 7.57 -5.38
CA VAL A 58 -2.94 6.92 -5.34
C VAL A 58 -1.98 7.78 -6.15
N VAL A 59 -0.84 8.12 -5.55
CA VAL A 59 0.24 8.83 -6.25
C VAL A 59 1.52 8.02 -6.13
N GLU A 60 2.03 7.58 -7.25
CA GLU A 60 3.36 6.99 -7.39
C GLU A 60 4.39 8.10 -7.54
N VAL A 61 5.45 8.03 -6.72
CA VAL A 61 6.59 8.95 -6.75
C VAL A 61 7.83 8.14 -7.09
N ALA A 62 8.45 8.43 -8.24
CA ALA A 62 9.66 7.78 -8.72
C ALA A 62 10.66 8.85 -9.15
N GLY A 63 11.63 9.17 -8.27
CA GLY A 63 12.53 10.30 -8.45
C GLY A 63 11.74 11.62 -8.58
N THR A 64 11.91 12.33 -9.69
CA THR A 64 11.19 13.57 -10.00
C THR A 64 9.80 13.35 -10.61
N ARG A 65 9.49 12.12 -11.05
CA ARG A 65 8.23 11.80 -11.73
C ARG A 65 7.14 11.49 -10.71
N ARG A 66 5.94 11.99 -10.97
CA ARG A 66 4.74 11.75 -10.16
C ARG A 66 3.57 11.34 -11.03
N TYR A 67 3.07 10.13 -10.83
CA TYR A 67 1.88 9.61 -11.51
C TYR A 67 0.73 9.53 -10.52
N LYS A 68 -0.45 10.04 -10.89
CA LYS A 68 -1.63 10.08 -10.02
C LYS A 68 -2.80 9.36 -10.65
N THR A 69 -3.60 8.69 -9.83
CA THR A 69 -4.87 8.08 -10.25
C THR A 69 -5.85 8.00 -9.08
N THR A 70 -7.11 7.71 -9.41
CA THR A 70 -8.15 7.38 -8.44
C THR A 70 -8.40 5.88 -8.52
N ALA A 71 -8.28 5.20 -7.39
CA ALA A 71 -8.42 3.76 -7.27
C ALA A 71 -9.58 3.38 -6.35
N LYS A 72 -10.12 2.18 -6.55
CA LYS A 72 -11.14 1.58 -5.68
C LYS A 72 -10.44 1.01 -4.44
N MET A 73 -10.97 1.34 -3.25
CA MET A 73 -10.44 0.91 -1.96
C MET A 73 -11.46 0.03 -1.23
N LEU A 74 -11.13 -1.25 -1.10
CA LEU A 74 -11.95 -2.30 -0.52
C LEU A 74 -11.31 -2.79 0.78
N ASP A 75 -11.97 -2.54 1.91
CA ASP A 75 -11.53 -3.02 3.23
C ASP A 75 -12.57 -4.03 3.72
N ASN A 76 -12.12 -5.21 4.15
CA ASN A 76 -13.02 -6.25 4.66
C ASN A 76 -13.36 -6.08 6.16
N GLY A 77 -12.82 -5.05 6.82
CA GLY A 77 -12.99 -4.76 8.23
C GLY A 77 -12.20 -5.70 9.16
N ARG A 78 -11.58 -6.75 8.61
CA ARG A 78 -10.92 -7.87 9.31
C ARG A 78 -9.43 -7.95 8.96
N GLY A 79 -8.82 -6.79 8.74
CA GLY A 79 -7.38 -6.67 8.52
C GLY A 79 -6.90 -6.97 7.12
N SER A 80 -7.76 -6.88 6.11
CA SER A 80 -7.33 -6.89 4.70
C SER A 80 -7.88 -5.69 3.93
N LEU A 81 -7.02 -5.10 3.13
CA LEU A 81 -7.31 -3.96 2.28
C LEU A 81 -6.79 -4.21 0.87
N TYR A 82 -7.67 -4.01 -0.11
CA TYR A 82 -7.33 -4.03 -1.52
C TYR A 82 -7.51 -2.64 -2.11
N ILE A 83 -6.52 -2.18 -2.86
CA ILE A 83 -6.59 -0.97 -3.66
C ILE A 83 -6.34 -1.35 -5.11
N VAL A 84 -7.38 -1.21 -5.93
CA VAL A 84 -7.37 -1.63 -7.33
C VAL A 84 -7.60 -0.40 -8.20
N GLY A 85 -6.70 -0.18 -9.15
CA GLY A 85 -6.75 1.00 -10.01
C GLY A 85 -5.93 0.83 -11.27
N SER A 86 -5.89 1.92 -12.04
CA SER A 86 -5.13 2.00 -13.27
C SER A 86 -4.52 3.39 -13.38
N PHE A 87 -3.23 3.50 -13.66
CA PHE A 87 -2.61 4.78 -14.02
C PHE A 87 -2.93 5.15 -15.48
N LYS A 88 -2.57 6.36 -15.91
CA LYS A 88 -2.80 6.77 -17.31
C LYS A 88 -2.11 5.81 -18.29
N LYS A 89 -2.75 5.56 -19.43
CA LYS A 89 -2.34 4.58 -20.47
C LYS A 89 -0.93 4.76 -21.04
N ASN A 90 -0.26 5.88 -20.80
CA ASN A 90 1.11 6.14 -21.27
C ASN A 90 2.17 5.48 -20.37
N ILE A 91 1.75 4.68 -19.38
CA ILE A 91 2.63 3.90 -18.51
C ILE A 91 2.48 2.42 -18.90
N PRO A 92 3.59 1.68 -19.11
CA PRO A 92 3.52 0.23 -19.29
C PRO A 92 2.85 -0.43 -18.09
N GLU A 93 1.95 -1.39 -18.31
CA GLU A 93 1.22 -2.10 -17.23
C GLU A 93 0.51 -1.12 -16.27
N PRO A 94 -0.45 -0.33 -16.81
CA PRO A 94 -1.06 0.74 -16.04
C PRO A 94 -1.92 0.21 -14.88
N ASP A 95 -2.41 -1.04 -14.99
CA ASP A 95 -3.29 -1.65 -14.01
C ASP A 95 -2.51 -2.21 -12.83
N PHE A 96 -3.10 -2.08 -11.64
CA PHE A 96 -2.48 -2.57 -10.42
C PHE A 96 -3.50 -3.09 -9.41
N LYS A 97 -3.02 -3.99 -8.55
CA LYS A 97 -3.70 -4.44 -7.35
C LYS A 97 -2.71 -4.35 -6.19
N LEU A 98 -2.98 -3.47 -5.25
CA LEU A 98 -2.24 -3.37 -4.01
C LEU A 98 -3.03 -4.08 -2.91
N PHE A 99 -2.42 -5.10 -2.31
CA PHE A 99 -2.91 -5.76 -1.12
C PHE A 99 -2.14 -5.27 0.10
N LEU A 100 -2.85 -4.97 1.18
CA LEU A 100 -2.29 -4.60 2.48
C LEU A 100 -3.05 -5.35 3.58
N THR A 101 -2.33 -5.78 4.60
CA THR A 101 -2.90 -6.42 5.78
C THR A 101 -2.36 -5.81 7.07
N SER A 102 -3.24 -5.72 8.06
CA SER A 102 -2.88 -5.41 9.45
C SER A 102 -2.52 -6.66 10.26
N ASN A 103 -2.60 -7.85 9.66
CA ASN A 103 -2.08 -9.09 10.24
C ASN A 103 -0.55 -9.16 10.06
N VAL A 104 0.12 -8.13 10.57
CA VAL A 104 1.57 -7.98 10.48
C VAL A 104 2.24 -9.03 11.36
N THR A 105 3.39 -9.55 10.92
CA THR A 105 4.20 -10.49 11.71
C THR A 105 4.90 -9.76 12.86
N ILE A 106 5.40 -10.50 13.86
CA ILE A 106 6.15 -9.88 14.97
C ILE A 106 7.43 -9.22 14.46
N SER A 107 8.12 -9.86 13.51
CA SER A 107 9.34 -9.32 12.89
C SER A 107 9.06 -8.00 12.17
N ASP A 108 8.04 -7.98 11.30
CA ASP A 108 7.63 -6.77 10.57
C ASP A 108 7.21 -5.64 11.52
N PHE A 109 6.52 -6.00 12.60
CA PHE A 109 6.11 -5.03 13.61
C PHE A 109 7.31 -4.42 14.34
N ASN A 110 8.31 -5.23 14.66
CA ASN A 110 9.57 -4.80 15.27
C ASN A 110 10.39 -3.91 14.31
N MET A 111 10.27 -4.12 13.00
CA MET A 111 10.80 -3.22 11.96
C MET A 111 10.02 -1.91 11.83
N GLY A 112 8.94 -1.75 12.60
CA GLY A 112 8.16 -0.51 12.64
C GLY A 112 7.02 -0.46 11.62
N TYR A 113 6.57 -1.60 11.07
CA TYR A 113 5.47 -1.63 10.10
C TYR A 113 4.10 -1.73 10.77
N SER A 114 3.15 -0.95 10.25
CA SER A 114 1.73 -0.94 10.63
C SER A 114 0.89 -1.88 9.76
N MET A 115 1.31 -2.03 8.50
CA MET A 115 0.72 -2.91 7.52
C MET A 115 1.81 -3.40 6.56
N THR A 116 1.64 -4.62 6.07
CA THR A 116 2.48 -5.25 5.04
C THR A 116 1.59 -5.84 3.95
N GLY A 117 2.16 -6.22 2.81
CA GLY A 117 1.41 -6.82 1.72
C GLY A 117 2.18 -6.84 0.42
N SER A 118 1.47 -6.85 -0.70
CA SER A 118 2.05 -7.04 -2.02
C SER A 118 1.44 -6.09 -3.05
N LEU A 119 2.26 -5.72 -4.03
CA LEU A 119 1.83 -4.97 -5.20
C LEU A 119 1.95 -5.84 -6.44
N GLU A 120 0.80 -6.05 -7.09
CA GLU A 120 0.72 -6.65 -8.41
C GLU A 120 0.55 -5.56 -9.47
N ARG A 121 1.28 -5.70 -10.59
CA ARG A 121 1.14 -4.87 -11.79
C ARG A 121 0.78 -5.76 -12.98
N GLY A 122 0.15 -5.16 -13.99
CA GLY A 122 -0.09 -5.86 -15.26
C GLY A 122 -1.21 -5.25 -16.09
N SER A 123 -2.04 -6.11 -16.69
CA SER A 123 -3.14 -5.75 -17.59
C SER A 123 -4.44 -6.39 -17.13
N LYS A 124 -5.44 -5.56 -16.84
CA LYS A 124 -6.81 -6.03 -16.53
C LYS A 124 -7.46 -6.66 -17.76
N ARG A 125 -7.11 -6.21 -18.97
CA ARG A 125 -7.66 -6.74 -20.23
C ARG A 125 -7.29 -8.20 -20.41
N ASP A 126 -6.03 -8.53 -20.15
CA ASP A 126 -5.47 -9.86 -20.40
C ASP A 126 -5.48 -10.73 -19.13
N ASN A 127 -6.01 -10.19 -18.03
CA ASN A 127 -5.98 -10.76 -16.69
C ASN A 127 -4.57 -11.23 -16.25
N SER A 128 -3.53 -10.58 -16.78
CA SER A 128 -2.15 -10.85 -16.44
C SER A 128 -1.74 -9.90 -15.32
N PHE A 129 -1.55 -10.45 -14.12
CA PHE A 129 -1.00 -9.72 -12.98
C PHE A 129 0.20 -10.49 -12.47
N GLN A 130 1.30 -9.79 -12.20
CA GLN A 130 2.50 -10.35 -11.60
C GLN A 130 2.82 -9.58 -10.34
N THR A 131 3.18 -10.29 -9.28
CA THR A 131 3.70 -9.68 -8.05
C THR A 131 5.03 -9.02 -8.39
N THR A 132 5.12 -7.74 -8.07
CA THR A 132 6.30 -6.92 -8.42
C THR A 132 7.03 -6.42 -7.21
N HIS A 133 6.31 -6.13 -6.11
CA HIS A 133 6.89 -5.57 -4.91
C HIS A 133 6.23 -6.11 -3.65
N PHE A 134 7.02 -6.27 -2.61
CA PHE A 134 6.57 -6.26 -1.23
C PHE A 134 6.24 -4.82 -0.80
N ALA A 135 5.06 -4.62 -0.23
CA ALA A 135 4.53 -3.30 0.11
C ALA A 135 4.39 -3.15 1.63
N VAL A 136 4.87 -2.04 2.19
CA VAL A 136 4.76 -1.78 3.64
C VAL A 136 4.35 -0.35 3.94
N ILE A 137 3.66 -0.15 5.06
CA ILE A 137 3.35 1.17 5.62
C ILE A 137 3.95 1.25 7.02
N LYS A 138 4.83 2.22 7.26
CA LYS A 138 5.43 2.45 8.57
C LYS A 138 4.38 2.92 9.60
N ARG A 139 4.59 2.57 10.87
CA ARG A 139 3.79 3.09 11.97
C ARG A 139 4.18 4.55 12.24
N ARG A 140 3.18 5.36 12.59
CA ARG A 140 3.36 6.78 12.88
C ARG A 140 4.31 7.07 14.05
N ASP A 141 4.31 6.22 15.07
CA ASP A 141 5.22 6.33 16.22
C ASP A 141 6.67 6.00 15.86
N PHE A 142 6.88 5.23 14.79
CA PHE A 142 8.19 4.81 14.32
C PHE A 142 8.83 5.77 13.31
N GLU A 143 8.04 6.61 12.63
CA GLU A 143 8.57 7.64 11.72
C GLU A 143 9.25 8.81 12.43
N LYS A 144 9.01 8.99 13.74
CA LYS A 144 9.56 10.09 14.54
C LYS A 144 10.86 9.75 15.27
N ARG A 145 11.40 8.55 15.07
CA ARG A 145 12.71 8.11 15.57
C ARG A 145 13.71 8.14 14.44
#